data_AF-A0A349M838-F1
#
_entry.id   AF-A0A349M838-F1
#
_cell.length_a   1.000
_cell.length_b   1.000
_cell.length_c   1.000
_cell.angle_alpha   90.00
_cell.angle_beta   90.00
_cell.angle_gamma   90.00
#
_symmetry.space_group_name_H-M   'P 1'
#
loop_
_entity.id
_entity.type
_entity.pdbx_description
1 polymer ?
#
loop_
_entity_poly.entity_id
_entity_poly.type
_entity_poly.pdbx_seq_one_letter_code
_entity_poly.pdbx_strand_id
1 'polypeptide(L)'
;MLTSELIKPRLRMQGSTLQVEMVNEQNPSLQQTAQDLIGLFYRHMGQSQATWEEAVRTYEGASIDYILIRGLTKVLTDAATFTPLPTPLPPATLREQVFAYGPIFSKPDLFHATTRQEVLQEVATALGLSPGEPDEMLFADQGASYRLTDTGPAWTPAGLLARYNLELARGALYWASH
;
A
#
# COMPACT_ATOMS: atom_id res chain seq x y z
N MET A 1 10.40 -4.49 -7.95
CA MET A 1 11.00 -3.82 -9.13
C MET A 1 10.04 -2.76 -9.62
N LEU A 2 10.54 -1.56 -9.94
CA LEU A 2 9.72 -0.46 -10.47
C LEU A 2 8.89 -0.90 -11.68
N THR A 3 7.67 -0.37 -11.79
CA THR A 3 6.79 -0.62 -12.93
C THR A 3 7.17 0.24 -14.12
N SER A 4 6.76 -0.18 -15.32
CA SER A 4 7.16 0.50 -16.57
C SER A 4 6.81 1.99 -16.59
N GLU A 5 5.63 2.35 -16.07
CA GLU A 5 5.13 3.72 -15.93
C GLU A 5 6.05 4.62 -15.09
N LEU A 6 6.78 4.04 -14.12
CA LEU A 6 7.69 4.77 -13.24
C LEU A 6 9.12 4.84 -13.80
N ILE A 7 9.46 3.95 -14.74
CA ILE A 7 10.78 3.86 -15.36
C ILE A 7 10.83 4.73 -16.62
N LYS A 8 9.85 4.60 -17.53
CA LYS A 8 9.82 5.26 -18.85
C LYS A 8 10.10 6.78 -18.79
N PRO A 9 9.54 7.56 -17.83
CA PRO A 9 9.81 9.00 -17.76
C PRO A 9 11.29 9.33 -17.51
N ARG A 10 12.05 8.40 -16.93
CA ARG A 10 13.49 8.51 -16.61
C ARG A 10 14.39 7.91 -17.68
N LEU A 11 13.84 7.43 -18.79
CA LEU A 11 14.63 6.91 -19.90
C LEU A 11 14.80 7.98 -20.98
N ARG A 12 16.01 8.06 -21.54
CA ARG A 12 16.33 8.90 -22.70
C ARG A 12 16.99 8.04 -23.75
N MET A 13 16.51 8.16 -24.98
CA MET A 13 17.13 7.52 -26.13
C MET A 13 17.89 8.59 -26.91
N GLN A 14 19.18 8.37 -27.14
CA GLN A 14 20.01 9.18 -28.03
C GLN A 14 20.64 8.27 -29.08
N GLY A 15 20.11 8.28 -30.30
CA GLY A 15 20.50 7.33 -31.34
C GLY A 15 20.24 5.89 -30.90
N SER A 16 21.30 5.08 -30.78
CA SER A 16 21.26 3.70 -30.29
C SER A 16 21.59 3.56 -28.80
N THR A 17 21.79 4.67 -28.08
CA THR A 17 22.17 4.66 -26.67
C THR A 17 20.96 4.97 -25.79
N LEU A 18 20.62 4.04 -24.90
CA LEU A 18 19.65 4.25 -23.84
C LEU A 18 20.36 4.77 -22.58
N GLN A 19 19.95 5.93 -22.10
CA GLN A 19 20.43 6.52 -20.86
C GLN A 19 19.31 6.50 -19.80
N VAL A 20 19.66 6.09 -18.59
CA VAL A 20 18.81 6.20 -17.40
C VAL A 20 19.14 7.51 -16.69
N GLU A 21 18.17 8.40 -16.57
CA GLU A 21 18.26 9.64 -15.79
C GLU A 21 18.18 9.32 -14.30
N MET A 22 19.33 8.97 -13.72
CA MET A 22 19.48 8.78 -12.28
C MET A 22 19.32 10.11 -11.53
N VAL A 23 18.87 10.02 -10.29
CA VAL A 23 18.81 11.17 -9.38
C VAL A 23 20.10 11.29 -8.57
N ASN A 24 20.50 12.52 -8.27
CA ASN A 24 21.62 12.76 -7.36
C ASN A 24 21.18 12.52 -5.91
N GLU A 25 21.74 11.48 -5.29
CA GLU A 25 21.46 11.08 -3.90
C GLU A 25 21.82 12.16 -2.88
N GLN A 26 22.69 13.11 -3.24
CA GLN A 26 23.11 14.24 -2.39
C GLN A 26 22.29 15.51 -2.63
N ASN A 27 21.29 15.48 -3.50
CA ASN A 27 20.43 16.64 -3.72
C ASN A 27 19.57 16.91 -2.45
N PRO A 28 19.66 18.09 -1.83
CA PRO A 28 18.95 18.37 -0.57
C PRO A 28 17.43 18.27 -0.68
N SER A 29 16.85 18.71 -1.79
CA SER A 29 15.40 18.63 -2.01
C SER A 29 14.94 17.19 -2.13
N LEU A 30 15.67 16.35 -2.85
CA LEU A 30 15.33 14.93 -3.00
C LEU A 30 15.54 14.15 -1.71
N GLN A 31 16.58 14.48 -0.93
CA GLN A 31 16.78 13.92 0.39
C GLN A 31 15.64 14.31 1.33
N GLN A 32 15.14 15.54 1.27
CA GLN A 32 13.99 15.95 2.06
C GLN A 32 12.74 15.14 1.70
N THR A 33 12.42 14.98 0.41
CA THR A 33 11.31 14.14 -0.04
C THR A 33 11.45 12.69 0.43
N ALA A 34 12.65 12.13 0.30
CA ALA A 34 12.93 10.77 0.78
C ALA A 34 12.76 10.67 2.30
N GLN A 35 13.27 11.64 3.07
CA GLN A 35 13.13 11.71 4.53
C GLN A 35 11.66 11.78 4.95
N ASP A 36 10.84 12.60 4.29
CA ASP A 36 9.42 12.73 4.57
C ASP A 36 8.67 11.43 4.31
N LEU A 37 8.94 10.77 3.17
CA LEU A 37 8.31 9.49 2.82
C LEU A 37 8.73 8.37 3.77
N ILE A 38 10.00 8.30 4.15
CA ILE A 38 10.50 7.36 5.16
C ILE A 38 9.79 7.59 6.50
N GLY A 39 9.71 8.85 6.94
CA GLY A 39 9.02 9.21 8.17
C GLY A 39 7.53 8.88 8.14
N LEU A 40 6.85 9.13 7.01
CA LEU A 40 5.46 8.76 6.81
C LEU A 40 5.27 7.25 6.86
N PHE A 41 6.17 6.49 6.23
CA PHE A 41 6.13 5.03 6.17
C PHE A 41 6.33 4.40 7.55
N TYR A 42 7.29 4.89 8.35
CA TYR A 42 7.48 4.41 9.73
C TYR A 42 6.26 4.68 10.62
N ARG A 43 5.55 5.80 10.44
CA ARG A 43 4.28 6.07 11.15
C ARG A 43 3.14 5.14 10.74
N HIS A 44 3.25 4.46 9.60
CA HIS A 44 2.27 3.49 9.11
C HIS A 44 2.47 2.07 9.65
N MET A 45 3.45 1.82 10.52
CA MET A 45 3.63 0.53 11.15
C MET A 45 2.33 0.04 11.81
N GLY A 46 1.90 -1.18 11.48
CA GLY A 46 0.66 -1.79 11.95
C GLY A 46 -0.63 -1.34 11.24
N GLN A 47 -0.55 -0.35 10.33
CA GLN A 47 -1.69 0.11 9.53
C GLN A 47 -1.79 -0.65 8.20
N SER A 48 -2.93 -0.55 7.52
CA SER A 48 -3.18 -1.30 6.28
C SER A 48 -2.45 -0.72 5.08
N GLN A 49 -2.26 -1.54 4.04
CA GLN A 49 -1.72 -1.09 2.77
C GLN A 49 -2.61 0.01 2.14
N ALA A 50 -3.93 -0.08 2.28
CA ALA A 50 -4.86 0.94 1.81
C ALA A 50 -4.65 2.31 2.48
N THR A 51 -4.40 2.35 3.80
CA THR A 51 -4.12 3.62 4.49
C THR A 51 -2.79 4.20 4.08
N TRP A 52 -1.77 3.35 3.86
CA TRP A 52 -0.50 3.77 3.29
C TRP A 52 -0.66 4.41 1.91
N GLU A 53 -1.40 3.76 1.02
CA GLU A 53 -1.65 4.28 -0.33
C GLU A 53 -2.41 5.61 -0.31
N GLU A 54 -3.37 5.78 0.61
CA GLU A 54 -4.09 7.06 0.79
C GLU A 54 -3.19 8.17 1.34
N ALA A 55 -2.33 7.85 2.31
CA ALA A 55 -1.38 8.80 2.87
C ALA A 55 -0.37 9.26 1.81
N VAL A 56 0.09 8.36 0.94
CA VAL A 56 0.95 8.70 -0.20
C VAL A 56 0.20 9.58 -1.20
N ARG A 57 -1.06 9.26 -1.54
CA ARG A 57 -1.88 10.13 -2.43
C ARG A 57 -2.01 11.54 -1.88
N THR A 58 -2.23 11.66 -0.57
CA THR A 58 -2.32 12.96 0.11
C THR A 58 -0.99 13.71 0.04
N TYR A 59 0.13 13.03 0.30
CA TYR A 59 1.47 13.64 0.20
C TYR A 59 1.81 14.06 -1.24
N GLU A 60 1.48 13.22 -2.23
CA GLU A 60 1.71 13.49 -3.65
C GLU A 60 0.95 14.72 -4.14
N GLY A 61 -0.29 14.92 -3.68
CA GLY A 61 -1.14 16.03 -4.12
C GLY A 61 -0.56 17.44 -3.88
N ALA A 62 0.44 17.56 -3.03
CA ALA A 62 1.15 18.82 -2.76
C ALA A 62 2.43 19.02 -3.61
N SER A 63 2.81 18.06 -4.45
CA SER A 63 4.09 18.05 -5.17
C SER A 63 3.95 17.93 -6.69
N ILE A 64 4.87 18.56 -7.41
CA ILE A 64 4.98 18.43 -8.88
C ILE A 64 5.78 17.20 -9.31
N ASP A 65 6.57 16.60 -8.41
CA ASP A 65 7.48 15.49 -8.69
C ASP A 65 6.83 14.11 -8.40
N TYR A 66 5.57 13.94 -8.82
CA TYR A 66 4.78 12.73 -8.51
C TYR A 66 5.44 11.43 -8.99
N ILE A 67 6.17 11.44 -10.11
CA ILE A 67 6.90 10.25 -10.61
C ILE A 67 7.97 9.80 -9.62
N LEU A 68 8.72 10.75 -9.03
CA LEU A 68 9.73 10.42 -8.02
C LEU A 68 9.06 9.87 -6.77
N ILE A 69 8.02 10.54 -6.27
CA ILE A 69 7.30 10.13 -5.05
C ILE A 69 6.77 8.70 -5.20
N ARG A 70 6.06 8.40 -6.30
CA ARG A 70 5.55 7.06 -6.58
C ARG A 70 6.68 6.02 -6.71
N GLY A 71 7.79 6.42 -7.32
CA GLY A 71 9.00 5.61 -7.42
C GLY A 71 9.58 5.23 -6.06
N LEU A 72 9.80 6.21 -5.19
CA LEU A 72 10.33 6.00 -3.84
C LEU A 72 9.36 5.22 -2.96
N THR A 73 8.07 5.54 -2.99
CA THR A 73 7.01 4.78 -2.33
C THR A 73 7.06 3.31 -2.75
N LYS A 74 7.17 3.04 -4.05
CA LYS A 74 7.26 1.67 -4.54
C LYS A 74 8.50 0.94 -4.02
N VAL A 75 9.65 1.61 -3.95
CA VAL A 75 10.87 1.02 -3.37
C VAL A 75 10.66 0.64 -1.90
N LEU A 76 10.03 1.51 -1.11
CA LEU A 76 9.69 1.23 0.29
C LEU A 76 8.73 0.03 0.41
N THR A 77 7.63 0.05 -0.35
CA THR A 77 6.60 -0.99 -0.32
C THR A 77 7.14 -2.35 -0.79
N ASP A 78 7.94 -2.39 -1.87
CA ASP A 78 8.52 -3.63 -2.38
C ASP A 78 9.55 -4.28 -1.42
N ALA A 79 10.12 -3.50 -0.50
CA ALA A 79 11.09 -3.97 0.49
C ALA A 79 10.47 -4.30 1.85
N ALA A 80 9.18 -4.05 2.02
CA ALA A 80 8.44 -4.22 3.26
C ALA A 80 7.66 -5.54 3.28
N THR A 81 7.19 -5.92 4.46
CA THR A 81 6.28 -7.06 4.64
C THR A 81 4.92 -6.57 5.10
N PHE A 82 3.90 -6.89 4.30
CA PHE A 82 2.50 -6.72 4.65
C PHE A 82 1.89 -8.09 4.93
N THR A 83 1.31 -8.24 6.12
CA THR A 83 0.76 -9.51 6.59
C THR A 83 -0.77 -9.40 6.71
N PRO A 84 -1.54 -10.40 6.25
CA PRO A 84 -2.99 -10.43 6.48
C PRO A 84 -3.32 -10.41 7.97
N LEU A 85 -4.46 -9.80 8.30
CA LEU A 85 -4.98 -9.83 9.67
C LEU A 85 -5.34 -11.29 10.03
N PRO A 86 -4.91 -11.82 11.19
CA PRO A 86 -5.34 -13.13 11.64
C PRO A 86 -6.86 -13.17 11.87
N THR A 87 -7.53 -14.20 11.35
CA THR A 87 -8.97 -14.40 11.50
C THR A 87 -9.27 -15.78 12.09
N PRO A 88 -10.34 -15.93 12.89
CA PRO A 88 -10.68 -17.23 13.52
C PRO A 88 -11.18 -18.28 12.51
N LEU A 89 -11.66 -17.83 11.34
CA LEU A 89 -12.07 -18.66 10.21
C LEU A 89 -11.64 -17.96 8.91
N PRO A 90 -11.61 -18.66 7.75
CA PRO A 90 -11.32 -18.03 6.48
C PRO A 90 -12.24 -16.82 6.21
N PRO A 91 -11.72 -15.66 5.77
CA PRO A 91 -12.54 -14.47 5.50
C PRO A 91 -13.69 -14.70 4.52
N ALA A 92 -13.51 -15.61 3.55
CA ALA A 92 -14.57 -16.03 2.64
C ALA A 92 -15.77 -16.65 3.38
N THR A 93 -15.52 -17.52 4.36
CA THR A 93 -16.56 -18.14 5.18
C THR A 93 -17.23 -17.12 6.12
N LEU A 94 -16.47 -16.15 6.64
CA LEU A 94 -17.04 -15.04 7.40
C LEU A 94 -17.98 -14.19 6.54
N ARG A 95 -17.58 -13.89 5.30
CA ARG A 95 -18.42 -13.19 4.32
C ARG A 95 -19.69 -13.96 4.00
N GLU A 96 -19.62 -15.27 3.81
CA GLU A 96 -20.81 -16.11 3.59
C GLU A 96 -21.81 -16.00 4.75
N GLN A 97 -21.33 -16.07 5.99
CA GLN A 97 -22.20 -15.94 7.18
C GLN A 97 -22.84 -14.56 7.27
N VAL A 98 -22.06 -13.49 7.09
CA VAL A 98 -22.57 -12.11 7.15
C VAL A 98 -23.52 -11.81 6.00
N PHE A 99 -23.21 -12.26 4.77
CA PHE A 99 -24.02 -11.98 3.59
C PHE A 99 -25.30 -12.83 3.50
N ALA A 100 -25.40 -13.91 4.28
CA ALA A 100 -26.63 -14.70 4.40
C ALA A 100 -27.81 -13.91 5.00
N TYR A 101 -27.55 -12.82 5.73
CA TYR A 101 -28.58 -11.92 6.26
C TYR A 101 -29.24 -11.06 5.16
N GLY A 102 -28.73 -11.09 3.93
CA GLY A 102 -29.24 -10.28 2.82
C GLY A 102 -28.79 -8.81 2.89
N PRO A 103 -29.47 -7.91 2.16
CA PRO A 103 -29.14 -6.49 2.17
C PRO A 103 -29.43 -5.88 3.56
N ILE A 104 -28.40 -5.28 4.16
CA ILE A 104 -28.42 -4.66 5.48
C ILE A 104 -27.95 -3.21 5.39
N PHE A 105 -28.58 -2.33 6.15
CA PHE A 105 -28.33 -0.89 6.08
C PHE A 105 -27.90 -0.32 7.43
N SER A 106 -27.25 0.84 7.41
CA SER A 106 -26.83 1.52 8.65
C SER A 106 -28.02 2.04 9.47
N LYS A 107 -29.16 2.27 8.83
CA LYS A 107 -30.41 2.69 9.46
C LYS A 107 -31.50 1.70 9.07
N PRO A 108 -32.38 1.32 10.00
CA PRO A 108 -33.48 0.43 9.69
C PRO A 108 -34.51 1.14 8.79
N ASP A 109 -35.17 0.38 7.92
CA ASP A 109 -36.29 0.84 7.09
C ASP A 109 -37.47 -0.15 7.15
N LEU A 110 -38.55 0.15 6.41
CA LEU A 110 -39.77 -0.66 6.41
C LEU A 110 -39.57 -2.11 5.94
N PHE A 111 -38.52 -2.37 5.15
CA PHE A 111 -38.21 -3.68 4.60
C PHE A 111 -36.99 -4.34 5.27
N HIS A 112 -36.17 -3.56 5.98
CA HIS A 112 -34.92 -3.99 6.61
C HIS A 112 -34.89 -3.46 8.06
N ALA A 113 -35.50 -4.20 8.97
CA ALA A 113 -35.53 -3.83 10.39
C ALA A 113 -34.18 -4.02 11.08
N THR A 114 -33.38 -4.99 10.63
CA THR A 114 -32.05 -5.29 11.18
C THR A 114 -31.00 -4.39 10.55
N THR A 115 -30.20 -3.76 11.40
CA THR A 115 -29.11 -2.89 10.98
C THR A 115 -27.81 -3.66 10.75
N ARG A 116 -26.91 -3.05 9.98
CA ARG A 116 -25.54 -3.56 9.78
C ARG A 116 -24.82 -3.82 11.11
N GLN A 117 -24.98 -2.91 12.08
CA GLN A 117 -24.32 -3.02 13.37
C GLN A 117 -24.83 -4.22 14.17
N GLU A 118 -26.14 -4.48 14.15
CA GLU A 118 -26.74 -5.64 14.83
C GLU A 118 -26.26 -6.96 14.22
N VAL A 119 -26.21 -7.07 12.88
CA VAL A 119 -25.69 -8.29 12.23
C VAL A 119 -24.22 -8.53 12.56
N LEU A 120 -23.37 -7.50 12.46
CA LEU A 120 -21.95 -7.65 12.81
C LEU A 120 -21.76 -7.99 14.28
N GLN A 121 -22.61 -7.46 15.17
CA GLN A 121 -22.58 -7.78 16.59
C GLN A 121 -23.01 -9.23 16.86
N GLU A 122 -24.05 -9.71 16.17
CA GLU A 122 -24.51 -11.10 16.27
C GLU A 122 -23.43 -12.08 15.82
N VAL A 123 -22.79 -11.81 14.68
CA VAL A 123 -21.67 -12.61 14.16
C VAL A 123 -20.46 -12.52 15.08
N ALA A 124 -20.13 -11.34 15.63
CA ALA A 124 -19.06 -11.19 16.61
C ALA A 124 -19.32 -12.09 17.83
N THR A 125 -20.54 -12.03 18.39
CA THR A 125 -20.93 -12.83 19.56
C THR A 125 -20.88 -14.32 19.27
N ALA A 126 -21.35 -14.77 18.10
CA ALA A 126 -21.31 -16.17 17.70
C ALA A 126 -19.87 -16.73 17.59
N LEU A 127 -18.90 -15.88 17.26
CA LEU A 127 -17.50 -16.23 17.07
C LEU A 127 -16.60 -15.89 18.28
N GLY A 128 -17.16 -15.31 19.35
CA GLY A 128 -16.40 -14.87 20.51
C GLY A 128 -15.48 -13.68 20.24
N LEU A 129 -15.81 -12.85 19.25
CA LEU A 129 -15.05 -11.67 18.85
C LEU A 129 -15.58 -10.39 19.53
N SER A 130 -14.71 -9.38 19.59
CA SER A 130 -15.04 -8.03 20.03
C SER A 130 -15.89 -7.29 18.99
N PRO A 131 -16.74 -6.34 19.42
CA PRO A 131 -17.50 -5.49 18.51
C PRO A 131 -16.57 -4.76 17.53
N GLY A 132 -16.80 -4.93 16.22
CA GLY A 132 -16.02 -4.29 15.16
C GLY A 132 -14.90 -5.16 14.56
N GLU A 133 -14.43 -6.21 15.25
CA GLU A 133 -13.46 -7.14 14.67
C GLU A 133 -13.96 -7.80 13.37
N PRO A 134 -15.23 -8.27 13.27
CA PRO A 134 -15.72 -8.82 12.02
C PRO A 134 -15.58 -7.86 10.83
N ASP A 135 -15.73 -6.55 11.05
CA ASP A 135 -15.67 -5.53 10.01
C ASP A 135 -14.31 -5.54 9.29
N GLU A 136 -13.22 -5.54 10.07
CA GLU A 136 -11.86 -5.61 9.56
C GLU A 136 -11.53 -6.99 8.97
N MET A 137 -12.11 -8.05 9.54
CA MET A 137 -11.83 -9.44 9.16
C MET A 137 -12.52 -9.86 7.86
N LEU A 138 -13.62 -9.24 7.45
CA LEU A 138 -14.38 -9.58 6.23
C LEU A 138 -13.50 -9.63 4.97
N PHE A 139 -12.53 -8.73 4.90
CA PHE A 139 -11.64 -8.56 3.75
C PHE A 139 -10.17 -8.69 4.13
N ALA A 140 -9.87 -9.40 5.23
CA ALA A 140 -8.50 -9.65 5.68
C ALA A 140 -7.68 -10.47 4.68
N ASP A 141 -8.33 -11.13 3.71
CA ASP A 141 -7.74 -11.85 2.58
C ASP A 141 -7.38 -10.94 1.38
N GLN A 142 -7.73 -9.65 1.42
CA GLN A 142 -7.37 -8.69 0.38
C GLN A 142 -6.07 -7.97 0.73
N GLY A 143 -5.15 -7.87 -0.24
CA GLY A 143 -3.85 -7.21 -0.05
C GLY A 143 -3.96 -5.78 0.48
N ALA A 144 -4.98 -5.03 0.05
CA ALA A 144 -5.24 -3.67 0.55
C ALA A 144 -5.49 -3.61 2.07
N SER A 145 -6.00 -4.69 2.67
CA SER A 145 -6.25 -4.81 4.11
C SER A 145 -5.04 -5.32 4.89
N TYR A 146 -4.00 -5.81 4.22
CA TYR A 146 -2.81 -6.36 4.91
C TYR A 146 -2.11 -5.25 5.67
N ARG A 147 -1.62 -5.57 6.87
CA ARG A 147 -0.98 -4.61 7.77
C ARG A 147 0.53 -4.63 7.60
N LEU A 148 1.14 -3.45 7.63
CA LEU A 148 2.60 -3.30 7.59
C LEU A 148 3.22 -3.86 8.88
N THR A 149 3.92 -4.98 8.77
CA THR A 149 4.56 -5.67 9.91
C THR A 149 6.07 -5.57 9.92
N ASP A 150 6.67 -5.24 8.77
CA ASP A 150 8.09 -4.96 8.65
C ASP A 150 8.31 -3.90 7.58
N THR A 151 9.14 -2.90 7.87
CA THR A 151 9.47 -1.78 6.98
C THR A 151 10.68 -2.06 6.08
N GLY A 152 11.30 -3.23 6.25
CA GLY A 152 12.49 -3.64 5.51
C GLY A 152 13.77 -3.07 6.15
N PRO A 153 14.79 -2.72 5.36
CA PRO A 153 16.06 -2.25 5.90
C PRO A 153 15.91 -0.89 6.61
N ALA A 154 16.90 -0.55 7.45
CA ALA A 154 16.98 0.78 8.05
C ALA A 154 17.25 1.84 6.97
N TRP A 155 16.18 2.51 6.53
CA TRP A 155 16.26 3.47 5.43
C TRP A 155 16.93 4.77 5.86
N THR A 156 17.85 5.24 5.02
CA THR A 156 18.33 6.62 5.02
C THR A 156 17.85 7.31 3.74
N PRO A 157 17.71 8.66 3.71
CA PRO A 157 17.32 9.37 2.51
C PRO A 157 18.20 9.06 1.30
N ALA A 158 19.52 9.11 1.48
CA ALA A 158 20.48 8.76 0.44
C ALA A 158 20.36 7.28 0.03
N GLY A 159 20.19 6.36 0.98
CA GLY A 159 20.02 4.93 0.71
C GLY A 159 18.75 4.61 -0.08
N LEU A 160 17.64 5.31 0.18
CA LEU A 160 16.40 5.17 -0.57
C LEU A 160 16.54 5.67 -2.01
N LEU A 161 17.18 6.83 -2.20
CA LEU A 161 17.49 7.38 -3.53
C LEU A 161 18.44 6.46 -4.32
N ALA A 162 19.46 5.91 -3.67
CA ALA A 162 20.38 4.94 -4.26
C ALA A 162 19.65 3.67 -4.70
N ARG A 163 18.74 3.18 -3.85
CA ARG A 163 17.93 2.02 -4.20
C ARG A 163 16.97 2.32 -5.36
N TYR A 164 16.39 3.51 -5.41
CA TYR A 164 15.58 3.94 -6.54
C TYR A 164 16.37 3.95 -7.86
N ASN A 165 17.59 4.51 -7.86
CA ASN A 165 18.49 4.47 -9.02
C ASN A 165 18.79 3.02 -9.47
N LEU A 166 19.03 2.11 -8.52
CA LEU A 166 19.23 0.69 -8.82
C LEU A 166 17.98 0.08 -9.47
N GLU A 167 16.78 0.34 -8.95
CA GLU A 167 15.55 -0.20 -9.51
C GLU A 167 15.21 0.40 -10.89
N LEU A 168 15.57 1.67 -11.16
CA LEU A 168 15.48 2.25 -12.50
C LEU A 168 16.38 1.50 -13.49
N ALA A 169 17.64 1.24 -13.12
CA ALA A 169 18.58 0.52 -13.97
C ALA A 169 18.13 -0.94 -14.22
N ARG A 170 17.68 -1.64 -13.18
CA ARG A 170 17.10 -3.00 -13.30
C ARG A 170 15.90 -3.01 -14.24
N GLY A 171 15.02 -2.02 -14.11
CA GLY A 171 13.86 -1.85 -14.95
C GLY A 171 14.21 -1.62 -16.43
N ALA A 172 15.22 -0.79 -16.71
CA ALA A 172 15.71 -0.56 -18.07
C ALA A 172 16.29 -1.85 -18.69
N LEU A 173 17.07 -2.61 -17.91
CA LEU A 173 17.68 -3.86 -18.36
C LEU A 173 16.67 -4.98 -18.60
N TYR A 174 15.51 -4.95 -17.95
CA TYR A 174 14.45 -5.95 -18.18
C TYR A 174 13.95 -5.97 -19.64
N TRP A 175 14.05 -4.85 -20.36
CA TRP A 175 13.66 -4.76 -21.78
C TRP A 175 14.82 -4.94 -22.76
N ALA A 176 16.03 -5.23 -22.28
CA ALA A 176 17.15 -5.52 -23.14
C ALA A 176 16.94 -6.87 -23.85
N SER A 177 16.96 -6.87 -25.17
CA SER A 177 17.11 -8.09 -25.99
C SER A 177 18.60 -8.35 -26.23
N HIS A 178 18.97 -9.62 -26.34
CA HIS A 178 20.34 -10.06 -26.62
C HIS A 178 20.66 -9.93 -28.11
#